data_AF-A0A7Y5DQL8-F1
#
_entry.id   AF-A0A7Y5DQL8-F1
#
_cell.length_a   1.000
_cell.length_b   1.000
_cell.length_c   1.000
_cell.angle_alpha   90.00
_cell.angle_beta   90.00
_cell.angle_gamma   90.00
#
_symmetry.space_group_name_H-M   'P 1'
#
loop_
_entity.id
_entity.type
_entity.pdbx_description
1 polymer ?
#
loop_
_entity_poly.entity_id
_entity_poly.type
_entity_poly.pdbx_seq_one_letter_code
_entity_poly.pdbx_strand_id
1 'polypeptide(L)'
;MRLSDKDIHKYLESGEFVAVGTNPKYPFDSIKQVQPCSIDLRLDNKFFKFREDINDFDLKYLGNIQEYIYVFEVADGEKITLQPHEILFGQIYEQLRIPSDCSGMIEGRSRFARLGLSIHATGGFINPEFEGAMPLQIINNNNIPIIIYPYITVCQLLLIRLTTKPLIPYPMRSDNPYHKEIRAGHSNLHKDVALGITDENLPNLNIEIERRLVSKYLKQMEMAELQKHLSSHIPKKVTNIRIDNSQIGLLNTGTIEKTKKITANVNSLNKKGDKEIAKSLEELTNAVINCSSLKEEIKHEIIEQLEEISKQATLKEDRRSNKSTIKAILKSISETLSATGGLAEIWTAWGKDIASFFGL
;
A
#
# COMPACT_ATOMS: atom_id res chain seq x y z
N MET A 1 -1.54 -11.77 -3.80
CA MET A 1 -2.99 -11.49 -4.04
C MET A 1 -3.11 -10.79 -5.38
N ARG A 2 -4.01 -11.21 -6.28
CA ARG A 2 -4.23 -10.54 -7.59
C ARG A 2 -5.36 -9.52 -7.46
N LEU A 3 -5.27 -8.42 -8.21
CA LEU A 3 -6.32 -7.40 -8.20
C LEU A 3 -7.51 -7.83 -9.06
N SER A 4 -8.71 -7.55 -8.56
CA SER A 4 -9.95 -7.67 -9.33
C SER A 4 -10.10 -6.51 -10.31
N ASP A 5 -10.96 -6.66 -11.32
CA ASP A 5 -11.41 -5.57 -12.20
C ASP A 5 -11.79 -4.29 -11.44
N LYS A 6 -12.58 -4.41 -10.36
CA LYS A 6 -12.98 -3.29 -9.50
C LYS A 6 -11.78 -2.56 -8.91
N ASP A 7 -10.78 -3.31 -8.45
CA ASP A 7 -9.59 -2.70 -7.88
C ASP A 7 -8.71 -2.09 -8.97
N ILE A 8 -8.55 -2.75 -10.12
CA ILE A 8 -7.85 -2.21 -11.29
C ILE A 8 -8.47 -0.86 -11.69
N HIS A 9 -9.80 -0.75 -11.74
CA HIS A 9 -10.48 0.51 -12.03
C HIS A 9 -10.17 1.59 -10.99
N LYS A 10 -10.16 1.29 -9.69
CA LYS A 10 -9.77 2.26 -8.65
C LYS A 10 -8.34 2.78 -8.86
N TYR A 11 -7.42 1.89 -9.24
CA TYR A 11 -6.04 2.27 -9.52
C TYR A 11 -5.87 3.14 -10.76
N LEU A 12 -6.69 2.89 -11.80
CA LEU A 12 -6.75 3.73 -12.99
C LEU A 12 -7.33 5.11 -12.65
N GLU A 13 -8.41 5.16 -11.87
CA GLU A 13 -9.08 6.40 -11.46
C GLU A 13 -8.18 7.27 -10.56
N SER A 14 -7.41 6.66 -9.66
CA SER A 14 -6.47 7.39 -8.79
C SER A 14 -5.20 7.84 -9.51
N GLY A 15 -4.90 7.29 -10.68
CA GLY A 15 -3.65 7.52 -11.42
C GLY A 15 -2.43 6.79 -10.83
N GLU A 16 -2.63 5.88 -9.88
CA GLU A 16 -1.56 5.03 -9.34
C GLU A 16 -1.14 3.95 -10.32
N PHE A 17 -2.08 3.39 -11.09
CA PHE A 17 -1.78 2.58 -12.28
C PHE A 17 -2.06 3.43 -13.52
N VAL A 18 -1.12 3.47 -14.45
CA VAL A 18 -1.30 4.15 -15.74
C VAL A 18 -1.16 3.13 -16.85
N ALA A 19 -2.08 3.17 -17.81
CA ALA A 19 -1.98 2.47 -19.08
C ALA A 19 -2.47 3.39 -20.20
N VAL A 20 -1.61 3.71 -21.16
CA VAL A 20 -1.93 4.62 -22.26
C VAL A 20 -1.51 4.07 -23.61
N GLY A 21 -2.36 4.26 -24.61
CA GLY A 21 -2.01 4.05 -26.02
C GLY A 21 -1.33 5.29 -26.58
N THR A 22 -0.26 5.12 -27.34
CA THR A 22 0.57 6.21 -27.89
C THR A 22 0.03 6.83 -29.20
N ASN A 23 -1.05 6.27 -29.75
CA ASN A 23 -1.69 6.67 -31.00
C ASN A 23 -3.20 6.90 -30.74
N PRO A 24 -3.77 8.07 -31.10
CA PRO A 24 -5.19 8.36 -30.91
C PRO A 24 -6.15 7.37 -31.58
N LYS A 25 -5.71 6.64 -32.61
CA LYS A 25 -6.52 5.59 -33.27
C LYS A 25 -6.73 4.36 -32.36
N TYR A 26 -5.78 4.12 -31.45
CA TYR A 26 -5.75 2.96 -30.57
C TYR A 26 -5.60 3.40 -29.11
N PRO A 27 -6.53 4.19 -28.55
CA PRO A 27 -6.44 4.59 -27.15
C PRO A 27 -6.52 3.35 -26.24
N PHE A 28 -6.06 3.48 -25.00
CA PHE A 28 -6.38 2.50 -23.97
C PHE A 28 -7.85 2.62 -23.61
N ASP A 29 -8.61 1.54 -23.77
CA ASP A 29 -10.05 1.48 -23.50
C ASP A 29 -10.28 0.59 -22.28
N SER A 30 -10.41 1.20 -21.09
CA SER A 30 -10.55 0.45 -19.85
C SER A 30 -11.83 -0.38 -19.79
N ILE A 31 -12.89 0.01 -20.49
CA ILE A 31 -14.16 -0.75 -20.53
C ILE A 31 -13.98 -2.07 -21.28
N LYS A 32 -13.13 -2.09 -22.31
CA LYS A 32 -12.88 -3.30 -23.13
C LYS A 32 -11.66 -4.10 -22.68
N GLN A 33 -10.62 -3.42 -22.21
CA GLN A 33 -9.32 -4.06 -21.91
C GLN A 33 -9.24 -4.56 -20.47
N VAL A 34 -9.97 -3.99 -19.51
CA VAL A 34 -10.01 -4.56 -18.15
C VAL A 34 -10.88 -5.81 -18.15
N GLN A 35 -10.30 -6.91 -17.70
CA GLN A 35 -10.90 -8.22 -17.54
C GLN A 35 -11.04 -8.52 -16.03
N PRO A 36 -11.78 -9.57 -15.61
CA PRO A 36 -12.12 -9.81 -14.20
C PRO A 36 -10.96 -9.75 -13.19
N CYS A 37 -9.73 -10.07 -13.62
CA CYS A 37 -8.52 -9.94 -12.81
C CYS A 37 -7.25 -9.67 -13.64
N SER A 38 -7.39 -9.11 -14.84
CA SER A 38 -6.28 -8.84 -15.74
C SER A 38 -6.57 -7.63 -16.64
N ILE A 39 -5.55 -7.15 -17.35
CA ILE A 39 -5.68 -6.10 -18.36
C ILE A 39 -5.17 -6.67 -19.69
N ASP A 40 -6.03 -6.77 -20.68
CA ASP A 40 -5.67 -7.16 -22.05
C ASP A 40 -4.74 -6.09 -22.67
N LEU A 41 -3.56 -6.50 -23.16
CA LEU A 41 -2.55 -5.63 -23.76
C LEU A 41 -2.33 -5.95 -25.23
N ARG A 42 -1.96 -4.94 -26.01
CA ARG A 42 -1.81 -5.03 -27.46
C ARG A 42 -0.35 -5.17 -27.88
N LEU A 43 -0.13 -5.75 -29.05
CA LEU A 43 1.18 -5.83 -29.68
C LEU A 43 1.53 -4.49 -30.33
N ASP A 44 2.74 -3.96 -30.11
CA ASP A 44 3.19 -2.76 -30.83
C ASP A 44 3.58 -3.07 -32.29
N ASN A 45 3.91 -2.04 -33.07
CA ASN A 45 4.30 -2.18 -34.46
C ASN A 45 5.82 -2.21 -34.68
N LYS A 46 6.61 -2.25 -33.61
CA LYS A 46 8.07 -2.24 -33.63
C LYS A 46 8.62 -3.58 -33.20
N PHE A 47 9.57 -4.09 -33.96
CA PHE A 47 10.10 -5.42 -33.80
C PHE A 47 11.60 -5.46 -34.02
N PHE A 48 12.22 -6.51 -33.51
CA PHE A 48 13.56 -6.88 -33.94
C PHE A 48 13.71 -8.40 -34.04
N LYS A 49 14.69 -8.83 -34.85
CA LYS A 49 15.15 -10.21 -34.99
C LYS A 49 16.66 -10.23 -34.93
N PHE A 50 17.23 -11.39 -34.56
CA PHE A 50 18.65 -11.62 -34.82
C PHE A 50 18.87 -11.74 -36.33
N ARG A 51 20.01 -11.24 -36.81
CA ARG A 51 20.36 -11.36 -38.21
C ARG A 51 20.74 -12.81 -38.54
N GLU A 52 20.43 -13.23 -39.76
CA GLU A 52 20.68 -14.61 -40.22
C GLU A 52 22.16 -14.91 -40.46
N ASP A 53 23.01 -13.88 -40.59
CA ASP A 53 24.45 -14.00 -40.82
C ASP A 53 25.28 -14.20 -39.53
N ILE A 54 24.62 -14.24 -38.36
CA ILE A 54 25.25 -14.48 -37.06
C ILE A 54 25.33 -15.98 -36.78
N ASN A 55 26.55 -16.51 -36.65
CA ASN A 55 26.78 -17.92 -36.31
C ASN A 55 26.72 -18.16 -34.79
N ASP A 56 27.34 -17.28 -34.00
CA ASP A 56 27.35 -17.32 -32.56
C ASP A 56 27.46 -15.89 -31.98
N PHE A 57 27.19 -15.77 -30.68
CA PHE A 57 27.54 -14.59 -29.89
C PHE A 57 27.87 -15.02 -28.46
N ASP A 58 29.01 -14.57 -27.95
CA ASP A 58 29.42 -14.85 -26.56
C ASP A 58 28.80 -13.81 -25.62
N LEU A 59 28.00 -14.26 -24.65
CA LEU A 59 27.37 -13.38 -23.66
C LEU A 59 28.39 -12.56 -22.85
N LYS A 60 29.60 -13.09 -22.65
CA LYS A 60 30.67 -12.41 -21.90
C LYS A 60 31.35 -11.30 -22.72
N TYR A 61 31.38 -11.44 -24.04
CA TYR A 61 31.99 -10.46 -24.94
C TYR A 61 30.94 -9.84 -25.87
N LEU A 62 29.72 -9.72 -25.36
CA LEU A 62 28.63 -9.10 -26.06
C LEU A 62 29.02 -7.62 -26.26
N GLY A 63 29.55 -7.31 -27.43
CA GLY A 63 29.94 -5.96 -27.82
C GLY A 63 28.70 -5.10 -28.05
N ASN A 64 28.63 -4.43 -29.20
CA ASN A 64 27.41 -3.73 -29.55
C ASN A 64 26.34 -4.72 -30.05
N ILE A 65 25.34 -5.03 -29.22
CA ILE A 65 24.22 -5.93 -29.58
C ILE A 65 23.46 -5.48 -30.84
N GLN A 66 23.53 -4.20 -31.21
CA GLN A 66 22.94 -3.66 -32.45
C GLN A 66 23.56 -4.28 -33.72
N GLU A 67 24.77 -4.83 -33.63
CA GLU A 67 25.42 -5.53 -34.74
C GLU A 67 24.77 -6.90 -35.03
N TYR A 68 24.11 -7.49 -34.04
CA TYR A 68 23.52 -8.83 -34.12
C TYR A 68 22.04 -8.82 -34.47
N ILE A 69 21.39 -7.66 -34.37
CA ILE A 69 19.93 -7.54 -34.55
C ILE A 69 19.59 -6.64 -35.73
N TYR A 70 18.41 -6.87 -36.29
CA TYR A 70 17.78 -6.00 -37.26
C TYR A 70 16.44 -5.54 -36.70
N VAL A 71 16.27 -4.22 -36.58
CA VAL A 71 15.06 -3.55 -36.07
C VAL A 71 14.22 -3.06 -37.24
N PHE A 72 12.92 -3.28 -37.18
CA PHE A 72 11.98 -2.85 -38.22
C PHE A 72 10.63 -2.47 -37.62
N GLU A 73 9.86 -1.68 -38.37
CA GLU A 73 8.49 -1.31 -38.04
C GLU A 73 7.55 -1.84 -39.12
N VAL A 74 6.34 -2.22 -38.72
CA VAL A 74 5.29 -2.66 -39.65
C VAL A 74 4.19 -1.61 -39.66
N ALA A 75 3.75 -1.19 -40.85
CA ALA A 75 2.73 -0.16 -40.93
C ALA A 75 1.38 -0.67 -40.45
N ASP A 76 0.51 0.26 -40.05
CA ASP A 76 -0.84 -0.06 -39.64
C ASP A 76 -1.63 -0.72 -40.78
N GLY A 77 -2.22 -1.89 -40.52
CA GLY A 77 -2.88 -2.73 -41.52
C GLY A 77 -1.96 -3.69 -42.29
N GLU A 78 -0.64 -3.57 -42.14
CA GLU A 78 0.31 -4.54 -42.68
C GLU A 78 0.52 -5.75 -41.76
N LYS A 79 1.17 -6.78 -42.29
CA LYS A 79 1.31 -8.08 -41.65
C LYS A 79 2.76 -8.52 -41.52
N ILE A 80 3.03 -9.35 -40.51
CA ILE A 80 4.31 -10.01 -40.29
C ILE A 80 4.08 -11.51 -40.40
N THR A 81 4.94 -12.18 -41.15
CA THR A 81 4.96 -13.65 -41.19
C THR A 81 6.05 -14.14 -40.26
N LEU A 82 5.67 -14.88 -39.22
CA LEU A 82 6.55 -15.58 -38.30
C LEU A 82 6.77 -17.01 -38.81
N GLN A 83 7.99 -17.33 -39.21
CA GLN A 83 8.33 -18.64 -39.73
C GLN A 83 8.24 -19.72 -38.65
N PRO A 84 8.18 -21.01 -39.02
CA PRO A 84 8.27 -22.11 -38.07
C PRO A 84 9.48 -21.98 -37.14
N HIS A 85 9.27 -22.14 -35.83
CA HIS A 85 10.31 -22.08 -34.78
C HIS A 85 11.07 -20.75 -34.68
N GLU A 86 10.58 -19.72 -35.37
CA GLU A 86 11.19 -18.39 -35.34
C GLU A 86 10.79 -17.64 -34.07
N ILE A 87 11.74 -16.85 -33.55
CA ILE A 87 11.55 -15.92 -32.45
C ILE A 87 11.47 -14.50 -33.01
N LEU A 88 10.37 -13.82 -32.72
CA LEU A 88 10.18 -12.39 -32.98
C LEU A 88 10.18 -11.64 -31.66
N PHE A 89 11.04 -10.64 -31.55
CA PHE A 89 11.02 -9.74 -30.41
C PHE A 89 10.22 -8.49 -30.76
N GLY A 90 9.40 -8.04 -29.81
CA GLY A 90 8.61 -6.83 -29.91
C GLY A 90 8.33 -6.29 -28.52
N GLN A 91 7.24 -5.55 -28.38
CA GLN A 91 6.81 -5.01 -27.09
C GLN A 91 5.29 -4.90 -27.02
N ILE A 92 4.77 -4.72 -25.82
CA ILE A 92 3.40 -4.25 -25.67
C ILE A 92 3.28 -2.83 -26.23
N TYR A 93 2.11 -2.51 -26.76
CA TYR A 93 1.81 -1.20 -27.31
C TYR A 93 1.55 -0.16 -26.22
N GLU A 94 0.90 -0.57 -25.12
CA GLU A 94 0.62 0.30 -24.00
C GLU A 94 1.90 0.74 -23.26
N GLN A 95 1.96 2.02 -22.91
CA GLN A 95 2.91 2.51 -21.92
C GLN A 95 2.28 2.37 -20.53
N LEU A 96 2.98 1.68 -19.64
CA LEU A 96 2.49 1.35 -18.31
C LEU A 96 3.21 2.15 -17.23
N ARG A 97 2.54 2.38 -16.09
CA ARG A 97 3.14 2.71 -14.79
C ARG A 97 2.59 1.78 -13.74
N ILE A 98 3.43 0.97 -13.12
CA ILE A 98 3.01 0.01 -12.08
C ILE A 98 2.91 0.72 -10.71
N PRO A 99 1.85 0.48 -9.92
CA PRO A 99 1.71 1.08 -8.60
C PRO A 99 2.85 0.73 -7.62
N SER A 100 3.14 1.61 -6.67
CA SER A 100 4.22 1.43 -5.67
C SER A 100 4.05 0.22 -4.74
N ASP A 101 2.83 -0.29 -4.61
CA ASP A 101 2.47 -1.40 -3.73
C ASP A 101 2.07 -2.67 -4.49
N CYS A 102 2.31 -2.71 -5.80
CA CYS A 102 2.01 -3.83 -6.66
C CYS A 102 3.21 -4.19 -7.54
N SER A 103 3.35 -5.46 -7.89
CA SER A 103 4.12 -5.87 -9.05
C SER A 103 3.18 -6.17 -10.22
N GLY A 104 3.73 -6.17 -11.44
CA GLY A 104 3.02 -6.65 -12.62
C GLY A 104 3.49 -8.04 -13.02
N MET A 105 2.64 -8.77 -13.75
CA MET A 105 3.03 -10.00 -14.42
C MET A 105 2.36 -10.11 -15.79
N ILE A 106 3.12 -10.28 -16.87
CA ILE A 106 2.57 -10.48 -18.22
C ILE A 106 2.45 -11.97 -18.52
N GLU A 107 1.25 -12.34 -18.96
CA GLU A 107 0.90 -13.70 -19.36
C GLU A 107 0.44 -13.73 -20.81
N GLY A 108 0.79 -14.79 -21.53
CA GLY A 108 0.19 -15.09 -22.82
C GLY A 108 -1.31 -15.36 -22.69
N ARG A 109 -2.06 -15.21 -23.79
CA ARG A 109 -3.48 -15.57 -23.82
C ARG A 109 -3.65 -16.98 -24.36
N SER A 110 -4.55 -17.76 -23.74
CA SER A 110 -4.84 -19.15 -24.14
C SER A 110 -5.18 -19.27 -25.63
N ARG A 111 -5.82 -18.26 -26.22
CA ARG A 111 -6.16 -18.23 -27.64
C ARG A 111 -4.96 -18.31 -28.58
N PHE A 112 -3.82 -17.75 -28.21
CA PHE A 112 -2.58 -17.84 -29.01
C PHE A 112 -1.84 -19.14 -28.72
N ALA A 113 -1.78 -19.55 -27.45
CA ALA A 113 -1.17 -20.83 -27.08
C ALA A 113 -1.84 -22.02 -27.79
N ARG A 114 -3.17 -21.99 -27.97
CA ARG A 114 -3.93 -23.01 -28.73
C ARG A 114 -3.62 -23.03 -30.24
N LEU A 115 -3.02 -21.97 -30.76
CA LEU A 115 -2.54 -21.87 -32.14
C LEU A 115 -1.04 -22.15 -32.23
N GLY A 116 -0.41 -22.63 -31.16
CA GLY A 116 1.04 -22.87 -31.08
C GLY A 116 1.88 -21.59 -31.03
N LEU A 117 1.27 -20.42 -30.80
CA LEU A 117 2.00 -19.16 -30.65
C LEU A 117 2.25 -18.87 -29.17
N SER A 118 3.51 -18.91 -28.78
CA SER A 118 3.99 -18.54 -27.45
C SER A 118 4.24 -17.03 -27.39
N ILE A 119 3.70 -16.37 -26.37
CA ILE A 119 3.95 -14.96 -26.10
C ILE A 119 4.44 -14.87 -24.67
N HIS A 120 5.69 -14.47 -24.51
CA HIS A 120 6.36 -14.34 -23.23
C HIS A 120 6.83 -12.91 -23.05
N ALA A 121 6.65 -12.34 -21.87
CA ALA A 121 7.60 -11.32 -21.41
C ALA A 121 8.77 -12.10 -20.80
N THR A 122 9.98 -11.96 -21.34
CA THR A 122 11.18 -12.68 -20.86
C THR A 122 11.51 -12.27 -19.43
N GLY A 123 10.93 -13.00 -18.46
CA GLY A 123 10.98 -12.74 -17.02
C GLY A 123 9.59 -12.70 -16.37
N GLY A 124 8.53 -12.42 -17.14
CA GLY A 124 7.12 -12.35 -16.73
C GLY A 124 6.81 -11.21 -15.76
N PHE A 125 7.73 -10.87 -14.87
CA PHE A 125 7.61 -9.97 -13.74
C PHE A 125 7.90 -8.52 -14.12
N ILE A 126 7.11 -7.60 -13.57
CA ILE A 126 7.31 -6.17 -13.68
C ILE A 126 7.49 -5.59 -12.27
N ASN A 127 8.56 -4.83 -12.08
CA ASN A 127 8.84 -4.20 -10.79
C ASN A 127 7.78 -3.14 -10.41
N PRO A 128 7.56 -2.91 -9.10
CA PRO A 128 6.79 -1.77 -8.62
C PRO A 128 7.40 -0.46 -9.11
N GLU A 129 6.58 0.49 -9.51
CA GLU A 129 7.01 1.78 -10.10
C GLU A 129 7.83 1.65 -11.39
N PHE A 130 7.79 0.50 -12.07
CA PHE A 130 8.20 0.42 -13.47
C PHE A 130 7.33 1.34 -14.32
N GLU A 131 7.98 2.05 -15.24
CA GLU A 131 7.36 2.90 -16.24
C GLU A 131 7.90 2.50 -17.61
N GLY A 132 7.03 2.28 -18.60
CA GLY A 132 7.44 1.95 -19.97
C GLY A 132 6.60 0.88 -20.65
N ALA A 133 7.03 0.49 -21.86
CA ALA A 133 6.51 -0.67 -22.57
C ALA A 133 7.35 -1.91 -22.26
N MET A 134 6.69 -3.01 -21.93
CA MET A 134 7.36 -4.28 -21.66
C MET A 134 7.76 -5.00 -22.96
N PRO A 135 8.99 -5.53 -23.05
CA PRO A 135 9.40 -6.39 -24.16
C PRO A 135 8.58 -7.68 -24.19
N LEU A 136 8.33 -8.15 -25.42
CA LEU A 136 7.69 -9.42 -25.71
C LEU A 136 8.64 -10.28 -26.57
N GLN A 137 8.71 -11.56 -26.25
CA GLN A 137 9.26 -12.61 -27.07
C GLN A 137 8.11 -13.47 -27.60
N ILE A 138 7.98 -13.53 -28.92
CA ILE A 138 6.90 -14.23 -29.61
C ILE A 138 7.53 -15.39 -30.39
N ILE A 139 7.10 -16.61 -30.09
CA ILE A 139 7.69 -17.83 -30.64
C ILE A 139 6.61 -18.62 -31.36
N ASN A 140 6.85 -18.96 -32.62
CA ASN A 140 6.00 -19.89 -33.35
C ASN A 140 6.44 -21.33 -33.08
N ASN A 141 5.71 -22.07 -32.26
CA ASN A 141 6.02 -23.47 -31.96
C ASN A 141 5.48 -24.46 -33.02
N ASN A 142 4.91 -23.97 -34.12
CA ASN A 142 4.40 -24.81 -35.20
C ASN A 142 5.44 -25.05 -36.28
N ASN A 143 5.12 -26.03 -37.14
CA ASN A 143 5.83 -26.29 -38.40
C ASN A 143 5.27 -25.51 -39.59
N ILE A 144 4.34 -24.58 -39.36
CA ILE A 144 3.76 -23.72 -40.40
C ILE A 144 3.90 -22.24 -40.02
N PRO A 145 4.03 -21.33 -41.01
CA PRO A 145 4.12 -19.90 -40.73
C PRO A 145 2.84 -19.35 -40.09
N ILE A 146 2.98 -18.40 -39.17
CA ILE A 146 1.87 -17.66 -38.55
C ILE A 146 1.91 -16.20 -39.01
N ILE A 147 0.77 -15.66 -39.39
CA ILE A 147 0.62 -14.24 -39.75
C ILE A 147 0.14 -13.46 -38.52
N ILE A 148 0.87 -12.41 -38.17
CA ILE A 148 0.63 -11.54 -37.03
C ILE A 148 0.42 -10.10 -37.52
N TYR A 149 -0.43 -9.36 -36.83
CA TYR A 149 -0.73 -7.96 -37.12
C TYR A 149 -0.41 -7.10 -35.90
N PRO A 150 0.15 -5.88 -36.08
CA PRO A 150 0.26 -4.90 -35.00
C PRO A 150 -1.11 -4.56 -34.38
N TYR A 151 -1.09 -4.03 -33.16
CA TYR A 151 -2.23 -3.51 -32.39
C TYR A 151 -3.32 -4.53 -32.00
N ILE A 152 -3.14 -5.81 -32.33
CA ILE A 152 -4.01 -6.87 -31.81
C ILE A 152 -3.75 -7.10 -30.33
N THR A 153 -4.79 -7.46 -29.57
CA THR A 153 -4.63 -7.89 -28.17
C THR A 153 -3.86 -9.21 -28.12
N VAL A 154 -2.66 -9.21 -27.53
CA VAL A 154 -1.69 -10.30 -27.63
C VAL A 154 -1.46 -10.99 -26.28
N CYS A 155 -1.32 -10.22 -25.20
CA CYS A 155 -1.06 -10.72 -23.86
C CYS A 155 -2.00 -10.06 -22.84
N GLN A 156 -1.82 -10.39 -21.56
CA GLN A 156 -2.57 -9.78 -20.47
C GLN A 156 -1.65 -9.50 -19.29
N LEU A 157 -1.90 -8.40 -18.58
CA LEU A 157 -1.22 -8.00 -17.36
C LEU A 157 -2.02 -8.40 -16.14
N LEU A 158 -1.35 -8.99 -15.16
CA LEU A 158 -1.85 -9.23 -13.81
C LEU A 158 -1.18 -8.24 -12.86
N LEU A 159 -1.97 -7.51 -12.07
CA LEU A 159 -1.45 -6.73 -10.96
C LEU A 159 -1.49 -7.56 -9.68
N ILE A 160 -0.35 -7.64 -8.99
CA ILE A 160 -0.16 -8.48 -7.80
C ILE A 160 0.22 -7.59 -6.63
N ARG A 161 -0.65 -7.56 -5.61
CA ARG A 161 -0.41 -6.81 -4.37
C ARG A 161 0.82 -7.35 -3.64
N LEU A 162 1.71 -6.45 -3.24
CA LEU A 162 2.82 -6.75 -2.34
C LEU A 162 2.31 -6.83 -0.89
N THR A 163 2.97 -7.64 -0.06
CA THR A 163 2.67 -7.69 1.37
C THR A 163 2.99 -6.37 2.06
N THR A 164 4.06 -5.71 1.62
CA THR A 164 4.52 -4.39 2.07
C THR A 164 5.26 -3.72 0.91
N LYS A 165 5.30 -2.37 0.91
CA LYS A 165 6.06 -1.63 -0.10
C LYS A 165 7.56 -2.01 -0.08
N PRO A 166 8.26 -1.96 -1.23
CA PRO A 166 9.69 -2.20 -1.28
C PRO A 166 10.45 -1.18 -0.44
N LEU A 167 11.53 -1.63 0.22
CA LEU A 167 12.42 -0.74 0.96
C LEU A 167 13.11 0.26 0.02
N ILE A 168 13.52 -0.21 -1.16
CA ILE A 168 14.13 0.59 -2.22
C ILE A 168 13.26 0.40 -3.46
N PRO A 169 12.54 1.44 -3.93
CA PRO A 169 11.75 1.36 -5.13
C PRO A 169 12.62 1.19 -6.39
N TYR A 170 12.06 0.60 -7.46
CA TYR A 170 12.80 0.33 -8.70
C TYR A 170 13.47 1.56 -9.33
N PRO A 171 12.84 2.76 -9.38
CA PRO A 171 13.49 3.99 -9.85
C PRO A 171 14.76 4.38 -9.09
N MET A 172 14.84 3.99 -7.80
CA MET A 172 15.97 4.31 -6.92
C MET A 172 17.05 3.22 -6.92
N ARG A 173 16.83 2.12 -7.66
CA ARG A 173 17.83 1.06 -7.74
C ARG A 173 19.04 1.53 -8.53
N SER A 174 20.23 1.20 -8.06
CA SER A 174 21.51 1.51 -8.69
C SER A 174 21.70 0.78 -10.01
N ASP A 175 21.03 -0.37 -10.14
CA ASP A 175 20.97 -1.20 -11.34
C ASP A 175 19.51 -1.32 -11.80
N ASN A 176 19.09 -0.39 -12.65
CA ASN A 176 17.74 -0.32 -13.23
C ASN A 176 17.76 0.14 -14.70
N PRO A 177 18.55 -0.52 -15.58
CA PRO A 177 18.83 -0.03 -16.93
C PRO A 177 17.58 0.11 -17.82
N TYR A 178 16.47 -0.48 -17.41
CA TYR A 178 15.20 -0.50 -18.14
C TYR A 178 14.10 0.37 -17.50
N HIS A 179 14.43 1.19 -16.48
CA HIS A 179 13.47 2.12 -15.90
C HIS A 179 13.15 3.26 -16.89
N LYS A 180 11.86 3.44 -17.23
CA LYS A 180 11.35 4.42 -18.21
C LYS A 180 11.68 4.11 -19.67
N GLU A 181 11.73 2.83 -20.03
CA GLU A 181 11.85 2.44 -21.43
C GLU A 181 10.58 2.78 -22.21
N ILE A 182 10.61 3.92 -22.89
CA ILE A 182 9.58 4.31 -23.87
C ILE A 182 9.53 3.29 -25.01
N ARG A 183 10.69 2.70 -25.33
CA ARG A 183 10.84 1.58 -26.26
C ARG A 183 11.63 0.50 -25.55
N ALA A 184 11.06 -0.68 -25.44
CA ALA A 184 11.73 -1.85 -24.90
C ALA A 184 13.01 -2.09 -25.69
N GLY A 185 14.14 -1.84 -25.04
CA GLY A 185 15.45 -1.91 -25.65
C GLY A 185 15.93 -3.35 -25.83
N HIS A 186 17.07 -3.49 -26.50
CA HIS A 186 17.83 -4.74 -26.45
C HIS A 186 18.49 -4.92 -25.08
N SER A 187 19.00 -6.13 -24.83
CA SER A 187 19.69 -6.46 -23.57
C SER A 187 20.86 -5.50 -23.28
N ASN A 188 20.95 -5.06 -22.02
CA ASN A 188 22.07 -4.34 -21.41
C ASN A 188 23.02 -5.27 -20.64
N LEU A 189 22.94 -6.59 -20.83
CA LEU A 189 23.73 -7.58 -20.08
C LEU A 189 25.25 -7.32 -20.14
N HIS A 190 25.75 -6.73 -21.24
CA HIS A 190 27.16 -6.33 -21.38
C HIS A 190 27.65 -5.33 -20.32
N LYS A 191 26.75 -4.68 -19.58
CA LYS A 191 27.06 -3.77 -18.48
C LYS A 191 27.11 -4.46 -17.12
N ASP A 192 26.78 -5.76 -17.06
CA ASP A 192 26.75 -6.50 -15.80
C ASP A 192 28.18 -6.72 -15.28
N VAL A 193 28.45 -6.19 -14.08
CA VAL A 193 29.74 -6.29 -13.39
C VAL A 193 30.11 -7.76 -13.13
N ALA A 194 29.12 -8.64 -12.94
CA ALA A 194 29.35 -10.06 -12.67
C ALA A 194 30.01 -10.79 -13.86
N LEU A 195 29.91 -10.24 -15.07
CA LEU A 195 30.61 -10.76 -16.25
C LEU A 195 32.06 -10.26 -16.35
N GLY A 196 32.49 -9.39 -15.43
CA GLY A 196 33.85 -8.83 -15.38
C GLY A 196 34.13 -7.78 -16.45
N ILE A 197 33.08 -7.16 -17.02
CA ILE A 197 33.18 -6.29 -18.20
C ILE A 197 33.39 -4.81 -17.82
N THR A 198 33.01 -4.39 -16.61
CA THR A 198 33.10 -2.99 -16.16
C THR A 198 34.04 -2.80 -14.97
N ASP A 199 34.77 -1.69 -14.96
CA ASP A 199 35.75 -1.27 -13.95
C ASP A 199 35.10 -1.15 -12.54
N GLU A 200 35.64 -1.87 -11.55
CA GLU A 200 35.13 -1.94 -10.17
C GLU A 200 35.19 -0.59 -9.40
N ASN A 201 35.78 0.45 -10.00
CA ASN A 201 36.25 1.65 -9.29
C ASN A 201 35.38 2.91 -9.40
N LEU A 202 34.14 2.85 -9.92
CA LEU A 202 33.25 4.02 -9.91
C LEU A 202 32.41 4.07 -8.63
N PRO A 203 32.56 5.11 -7.77
CA PRO A 203 31.68 5.30 -6.63
C PRO A 203 30.27 5.64 -7.12
N ASN A 204 29.42 4.62 -7.16
CA ASN A 204 28.02 4.80 -7.50
C ASN A 204 27.28 5.24 -6.23
N LEU A 205 26.97 6.54 -6.14
CA LEU A 205 26.23 7.14 -5.04
C LEU A 205 24.93 6.37 -4.73
N ASN A 206 24.27 5.80 -5.73
CA ASN A 206 23.06 5.00 -5.53
C ASN A 206 23.36 3.70 -4.78
N ILE A 207 24.46 3.01 -5.07
CA ILE A 207 24.88 1.80 -4.33
C ILE A 207 25.08 2.12 -2.84
N GLU A 208 25.72 3.24 -2.54
CA GLU A 208 25.96 3.66 -1.16
C GLU A 208 24.67 4.07 -0.43
N ILE A 209 23.78 4.79 -1.12
CA ILE A 209 22.43 5.13 -0.60
C ILE A 209 21.66 3.84 -0.30
N GLU A 210 21.64 2.88 -1.22
CA GLU A 210 20.99 1.59 -1.02
C GLU A 210 21.55 0.83 0.19
N ARG A 211 22.87 0.71 0.28
CA ARG A 211 23.55 0.05 1.41
C ARG A 211 23.15 0.69 2.73
N ARG A 212 23.08 2.02 2.80
CA ARG A 212 22.67 2.75 4.00
C ARG A 212 21.20 2.53 4.36
N LEU A 213 20.30 2.54 3.38
CA LEU A 213 18.88 2.30 3.60
C LEU A 213 18.64 0.89 4.14
N VAL A 214 19.26 -0.12 3.52
CA VAL A 214 19.19 -1.51 3.96
C VAL A 214 19.78 -1.67 5.36
N SER A 215 20.98 -1.14 5.60
CA SER A 215 21.64 -1.21 6.91
C SER A 215 20.81 -0.55 8.01
N LYS A 216 20.16 0.59 7.72
CA LYS A 216 19.29 1.28 8.67
C LYS A 216 18.07 0.42 9.00
N TYR A 217 17.43 -0.18 8.00
CA TYR A 217 16.27 -1.04 8.20
C TYR A 217 16.61 -2.29 9.03
N LEU A 218 17.73 -2.96 8.73
CA LEU A 218 18.18 -4.13 9.49
C LEU A 218 18.46 -3.79 10.96
N LYS A 219 19.11 -2.64 11.23
CA LYS A 219 19.30 -2.15 12.61
C LYS A 219 17.98 -1.91 13.34
N GLN A 220 16.97 -1.37 12.65
CA GLN A 220 15.64 -1.16 13.25
C GLN A 220 14.96 -2.48 13.60
N MET A 221 15.07 -3.50 12.74
CA MET A 221 14.54 -4.83 13.01
C MET A 221 15.25 -5.49 14.20
N GLU A 222 16.58 -5.43 14.24
CA GLU A 222 17.37 -5.96 15.36
C GLU A 222 17.00 -5.27 16.67
N MET A 223 16.85 -3.95 16.67
CA MET A 223 16.40 -3.21 17.86
C MET A 223 14.97 -3.60 18.28
N ALA A 224 14.05 -3.79 17.33
CA ALA A 224 12.70 -4.22 17.62
C ALA A 224 12.66 -5.65 18.20
N GLU A 225 13.50 -6.54 17.71
CA GLU A 225 13.63 -7.90 18.21
C GLU A 225 14.26 -7.94 19.61
N LEU A 226 15.32 -7.16 19.83
CA LEU A 226 15.92 -6.98 21.15
C LEU A 226 14.92 -6.37 22.14
N GLN A 227 14.16 -5.35 21.74
CA GLN A 227 13.09 -4.77 22.57
C GLN A 227 12.01 -5.81 22.92
N LYS A 228 11.61 -6.64 21.95
CA LYS A 228 10.67 -7.74 22.19
C LYS A 228 11.25 -8.74 23.19
N HIS A 229 12.52 -9.13 23.03
CA HIS A 229 13.20 -10.06 23.92
C HIS A 229 13.43 -9.50 25.34
N LEU A 230 13.81 -8.21 25.44
CA LEU A 230 13.88 -7.47 26.69
C LEU A 230 12.50 -7.40 27.33
N SER A 231 11.45 -7.09 26.58
CA SER A 231 10.07 -7.01 27.11
C SER A 231 9.52 -8.36 27.55
N SER A 232 10.02 -9.49 27.02
CA SER A 232 9.67 -10.83 27.49
C SER A 232 10.46 -11.28 28.71
N HIS A 233 11.62 -10.65 28.99
CA HIS A 233 12.48 -10.94 30.16
C HIS A 233 12.36 -9.90 31.29
N ILE A 234 11.82 -8.73 31.02
CA ILE A 234 11.42 -7.77 32.04
C ILE A 234 10.11 -8.29 32.66
N PRO A 235 10.06 -8.63 33.96
CA PRO A 235 8.80 -8.99 34.59
C PRO A 235 7.83 -7.83 34.37
N LYS A 236 6.62 -8.10 33.89
CA LYS A 236 5.57 -7.08 33.68
C LYS A 236 5.32 -6.32 34.98
N LYS A 237 6.05 -5.24 35.21
CA LYS A 237 5.74 -4.20 36.17
C LYS A 237 5.27 -3.02 35.33
N VAL A 238 3.97 -2.98 35.08
CA VAL A 238 3.32 -1.92 34.32
C VAL A 238 3.64 -0.58 34.99
N THR A 239 4.32 0.30 34.27
CA THR A 239 4.47 1.70 34.66
C THR A 239 4.07 2.53 33.44
N ASN A 240 2.85 3.08 33.48
CA ASN A 240 2.26 3.84 32.37
C ASN A 240 2.80 5.28 32.33
N ILE A 241 3.39 5.70 31.22
CA ILE A 241 3.75 7.12 30.96
C ILE A 241 3.35 7.48 29.51
N ARG A 242 2.73 8.67 29.29
CA ARG A 242 1.97 9.07 28.08
C ARG A 242 2.24 10.55 27.71
N ILE A 243 2.71 10.90 26.49
CA ILE A 243 2.86 12.31 26.02
C ILE A 243 2.50 12.49 24.53
N ASP A 244 1.88 13.62 24.20
CA ASP A 244 0.97 13.89 23.06
C ASP A 244 1.49 14.91 22.00
N ASN A 245 1.04 14.79 20.72
CA ASN A 245 0.69 15.86 19.75
C ASN A 245 0.44 15.30 18.31
N SER A 246 -0.77 14.82 18.01
CA SER A 246 -1.27 14.57 16.63
C SER A 246 -2.56 15.38 16.41
N GLN A 247 -3.20 15.41 15.22
CA GLN A 247 -4.51 16.08 15.02
C GLN A 247 -5.72 15.12 15.11
N ILE A 248 -5.57 13.85 14.68
CA ILE A 248 -6.34 12.73 15.26
C ILE A 248 -5.92 12.56 16.72
N GLY A 249 -4.66 12.85 17.03
CA GLY A 249 -4.21 13.13 18.37
C GLY A 249 -4.60 14.51 18.90
N LEU A 250 -5.42 15.36 18.26
CA LEU A 250 -5.93 16.63 18.84
C LEU A 250 -7.39 16.46 19.25
N LEU A 251 -8.13 15.65 18.48
CA LEU A 251 -9.41 15.07 18.87
C LEU A 251 -9.20 13.97 19.92
N ASN A 252 -8.22 13.07 19.71
CA ASN A 252 -7.72 12.22 20.77
C ASN A 252 -6.90 12.99 21.81
N THR A 253 -6.19 14.12 21.58
CA THR A 253 -5.62 14.88 22.73
C THR A 253 -6.74 15.52 23.50
N GLY A 254 -7.80 16.02 22.89
CA GLY A 254 -8.95 16.57 23.61
C GLY A 254 -9.54 15.51 24.53
N THR A 255 -9.80 14.31 24.00
CA THR A 255 -10.28 13.17 24.79
C THR A 255 -9.21 12.64 25.77
N ILE A 256 -7.92 12.60 25.40
CA ILE A 256 -6.80 12.16 26.26
C ILE A 256 -6.53 13.19 27.38
N GLU A 257 -6.66 14.48 27.11
CA GLU A 257 -6.50 15.58 28.05
C GLU A 257 -7.68 15.64 28.99
N LYS A 258 -8.92 15.53 28.47
CA LYS A 258 -10.13 15.40 29.28
C LYS A 258 -10.07 14.14 30.15
N THR A 259 -9.64 12.99 29.64
CA THR A 259 -9.45 11.78 30.45
C THR A 259 -8.32 11.90 31.46
N LYS A 260 -7.21 12.57 31.14
CA LYS A 260 -6.16 12.93 32.12
C LYS A 260 -6.71 13.84 33.22
N LYS A 261 -7.56 14.83 32.89
CA LYS A 261 -8.25 15.70 33.85
C LYS A 261 -9.21 14.92 34.74
N ILE A 262 -10.01 14.02 34.16
CA ILE A 262 -10.86 13.09 34.91
C ILE A 262 -10.01 12.25 35.86
N THR A 263 -8.93 11.62 35.39
CA THR A 263 -8.02 10.83 36.24
C THR A 263 -7.41 11.66 37.36
N ALA A 264 -7.03 12.91 37.11
CA ALA A 264 -6.53 13.83 38.14
C ALA A 264 -7.61 14.16 39.19
N ASN A 265 -8.84 14.40 38.75
CA ASN A 265 -9.99 14.65 39.62
C ASN A 265 -10.35 13.41 40.46
N VAL A 266 -10.39 12.22 39.85
CA VAL A 266 -10.58 10.93 40.52
C VAL A 266 -9.51 10.69 41.59
N ASN A 267 -8.25 10.97 41.28
CA ASN A 267 -7.15 10.86 42.25
C ASN A 267 -7.30 11.88 43.41
N SER A 268 -7.79 13.09 43.13
CA SER A 268 -8.08 14.11 44.14
C SER A 268 -9.21 13.67 45.07
N LEU A 269 -10.29 13.12 44.51
CA LEU A 269 -11.42 12.55 45.24
C LEU A 269 -10.97 11.38 46.13
N ASN A 270 -10.17 10.46 45.58
CA ASN A 270 -9.58 9.35 46.34
C ASN A 270 -8.75 9.82 47.55
N LYS A 271 -7.96 10.90 47.37
CA LYS A 271 -7.17 11.50 48.45
C LYS A 271 -8.03 12.20 49.51
N LYS A 272 -9.19 12.73 49.13
CA LYS A 272 -10.16 13.35 50.05
C LYS A 272 -11.04 12.32 50.79
N GLY A 273 -11.00 11.06 50.37
CA GLY A 273 -11.81 9.98 50.94
C GLY A 273 -13.10 9.68 50.18
N ASP A 274 -13.37 10.40 49.09
CA ASP A 274 -14.57 10.27 48.24
C ASP A 274 -14.44 9.08 47.26
N LYS A 275 -14.15 7.88 47.79
CA LYS A 275 -13.77 6.70 47.00
C LYS A 275 -14.89 6.16 46.09
N GLU A 276 -16.14 6.33 46.49
CA GLU A 276 -17.31 5.77 45.79
C GLU A 276 -17.61 6.52 44.48
N ILE A 277 -17.68 7.86 44.53
CA ILE A 277 -17.78 8.68 43.31
C ILE A 277 -16.51 8.57 42.46
N ALA A 278 -15.33 8.48 43.07
CA ALA A 278 -14.07 8.32 42.35
C ALA A 278 -14.08 7.05 41.49
N LYS A 279 -14.51 5.91 42.08
CA LYS A 279 -14.66 4.64 41.38
C LYS A 279 -15.72 4.73 40.27
N SER A 280 -16.86 5.33 40.56
CA SER A 280 -17.96 5.45 39.59
C SER A 280 -17.57 6.26 38.35
N LEU A 281 -16.84 7.37 38.54
CA LEU A 281 -16.31 8.18 37.44
C LEU A 281 -15.25 7.42 36.63
N GLU A 282 -14.38 6.64 37.28
CA GLU A 282 -13.36 5.83 36.61
C GLU A 282 -13.97 4.73 35.74
N GLU A 283 -14.93 3.96 36.28
CA GLU A 283 -15.58 2.87 35.57
C GLU A 283 -16.40 3.36 34.38
N LEU A 284 -17.19 4.43 34.54
CA LEU A 284 -17.94 5.03 33.44
C LEU A 284 -17.03 5.58 32.34
N THR A 285 -15.93 6.23 32.72
CA THR A 285 -14.96 6.77 31.75
C THR A 285 -14.30 5.65 30.95
N ASN A 286 -13.87 4.57 31.62
CA ASN A 286 -13.25 3.42 30.97
C ASN A 286 -14.22 2.68 30.02
N ALA A 287 -15.48 2.54 30.43
CA ALA A 287 -16.51 1.92 29.61
C ALA A 287 -16.76 2.68 28.31
N VAL A 288 -16.83 4.01 28.37
CA VAL A 288 -17.07 4.88 27.20
C VAL A 288 -15.88 4.82 26.23
N ILE A 289 -14.65 4.88 26.74
CA ILE A 289 -13.43 4.84 25.91
C ILE A 289 -13.32 3.51 25.15
N ASN A 290 -13.59 2.39 25.83
CA ASN A 290 -13.38 1.06 25.27
C ASN A 290 -14.57 0.55 24.43
N CYS A 291 -15.66 1.31 24.34
CA CYS A 291 -16.83 0.91 23.59
C CYS A 291 -16.59 1.01 22.07
N SER A 292 -16.49 -0.12 21.37
CA SER A 292 -16.27 -0.13 19.91
C SER A 292 -17.52 0.21 19.09
N SER A 293 -18.72 0.13 19.68
CA SER A 293 -19.99 0.40 19.00
C SER A 293 -20.41 1.87 19.01
N LEU A 294 -19.77 2.71 19.82
CA LEU A 294 -20.01 4.15 19.83
C LEU A 294 -19.22 4.86 18.72
N LYS A 295 -19.90 5.77 18.00
CA LYS A 295 -19.23 6.73 17.12
C LYS A 295 -18.33 7.65 17.93
N GLU A 296 -17.19 8.06 17.37
CA GLU A 296 -16.18 8.87 18.08
C GLU A 296 -16.69 10.25 18.50
N GLU A 297 -17.62 10.84 17.75
CA GLU A 297 -18.25 12.13 18.09
C GLU A 297 -19.06 12.01 19.40
N ILE A 298 -19.77 10.90 19.56
CA ILE A 298 -20.59 10.61 20.74
C ILE A 298 -19.68 10.33 21.96
N LYS A 299 -18.57 9.61 21.77
CA LYS A 299 -17.58 9.40 22.83
C LYS A 299 -17.01 10.73 23.31
N HIS A 300 -16.67 11.63 22.39
CA HIS A 300 -16.10 12.91 22.73
C HIS A 300 -17.06 13.76 23.59
N GLU A 301 -18.34 13.79 23.22
CA GLU A 301 -19.39 14.49 23.96
C GLU A 301 -19.55 13.95 25.38
N ILE A 302 -19.64 12.63 25.55
CA ILE A 302 -19.80 12.01 26.88
C ILE A 302 -18.56 12.27 27.75
N ILE A 303 -17.35 12.18 27.18
CA ILE A 303 -16.11 12.43 27.92
C ILE A 303 -15.99 13.90 28.36
N GLU A 304 -16.50 14.84 27.57
CA GLU A 304 -16.59 16.25 27.96
C GLU A 304 -17.52 16.45 29.16
N GLN A 305 -18.69 15.83 29.12
CA GLN A 305 -19.65 15.90 30.21
C GLN A 305 -19.12 15.24 31.50
N LEU A 306 -18.45 14.10 31.39
CA LEU A 306 -17.80 13.42 32.53
C LEU A 306 -16.64 14.23 33.11
N GLU A 307 -15.89 14.96 32.28
CA GLU A 307 -14.84 15.86 32.75
C GLU A 307 -15.40 16.98 33.62
N GLU A 308 -16.47 17.65 33.17
CA GLU A 308 -17.12 18.70 33.97
C GLU A 308 -17.72 18.13 35.26
N ILE A 309 -18.37 16.96 35.23
CA ILE A 309 -18.89 16.32 36.46
C ILE A 309 -17.74 15.98 37.43
N SER A 310 -16.64 15.41 36.94
CA SER A 310 -15.49 15.08 37.78
C SER A 310 -14.88 16.32 38.42
N LYS A 311 -14.83 17.43 37.69
CA LYS A 311 -14.34 18.73 38.18
C LYS A 311 -15.27 19.27 39.26
N GLN A 312 -16.58 19.27 39.04
CA GLN A 312 -17.58 19.67 40.04
C GLN A 312 -17.47 18.84 41.32
N ALA A 313 -17.18 17.55 41.21
CA ALA A 313 -17.03 16.69 42.37
C ALA A 313 -15.86 17.10 43.27
N THR A 314 -14.77 17.63 42.69
CA THR A 314 -13.60 18.08 43.46
C THR A 314 -13.83 19.39 44.23
N LEU A 315 -14.85 20.16 43.87
CA LEU A 315 -15.17 21.45 44.48
C LEU A 315 -15.89 21.24 45.82
N LYS A 316 -15.67 22.18 46.75
CA LYS A 316 -16.50 22.31 47.95
C LYS A 316 -17.93 22.64 47.53
N GLU A 317 -18.91 22.20 48.32
CA GLU A 317 -20.34 22.30 47.98
C GLU A 317 -20.79 23.72 47.62
N ASP A 318 -20.26 24.73 48.32
CA ASP A 318 -20.51 26.16 48.10
C ASP A 318 -19.96 26.72 46.78
N ARG A 319 -19.05 25.98 46.12
CA ARG A 319 -18.41 26.38 44.87
C ARG A 319 -18.85 25.56 43.66
N ARG A 320 -19.75 24.59 43.86
CA ARG A 320 -20.28 23.76 42.77
C ARG A 320 -21.28 24.56 41.94
N SER A 321 -21.40 24.19 40.67
CA SER A 321 -22.53 24.57 39.84
C SER A 321 -23.85 24.17 40.52
N ASN A 322 -24.92 24.90 40.25
CA ASN A 322 -26.21 24.61 40.88
C ASN A 322 -26.70 23.18 40.55
N LYS A 323 -27.52 22.62 41.44
CA LYS A 323 -28.05 21.25 41.30
C LYS A 323 -28.79 21.03 39.98
N SER A 324 -29.47 22.04 39.43
CA SER A 324 -30.18 21.95 38.15
C SER A 324 -29.22 21.75 36.97
N THR A 325 -28.09 22.45 36.96
CA THR A 325 -27.03 22.30 35.94
C THR A 325 -26.42 20.91 36.00
N ILE A 326 -26.07 20.44 37.21
CA ILE A 326 -25.48 19.11 37.39
C ILE A 326 -26.48 18.03 36.95
N LYS A 327 -27.76 18.16 37.34
CA LYS A 327 -28.82 17.25 36.93
C LYS A 327 -29.03 17.22 35.42
N ALA A 328 -28.92 18.36 34.73
CA ALA A 328 -29.04 18.42 33.28
C ALA A 328 -27.89 17.67 32.58
N ILE A 329 -26.65 17.83 33.05
CA ILE A 329 -25.49 17.11 32.51
C ILE A 329 -25.65 15.60 32.73
N LEU A 330 -26.00 15.16 33.95
CA LEU A 330 -26.21 13.73 34.23
C LEU A 330 -27.36 13.13 33.42
N LYS A 331 -28.43 13.89 33.18
CA LYS A 331 -29.53 13.46 32.32
C LYS A 331 -29.07 13.27 30.87
N SER A 332 -28.27 14.21 30.33
CA SER A 332 -27.70 14.07 28.99
C SER A 332 -26.83 12.83 28.85
N ILE A 333 -25.95 12.57 29.83
CA ILE A 333 -25.12 11.35 29.84
C ILE A 333 -26.02 10.10 29.87
N SER A 334 -27.03 10.08 30.74
CA SER A 334 -27.98 8.96 30.84
C SER A 334 -28.67 8.67 29.52
N GLU A 335 -29.23 9.69 28.86
CA GLU A 335 -29.98 9.53 27.61
C GLU A 335 -29.10 8.98 26.48
N THR A 336 -27.87 9.49 26.38
CA THR A 336 -26.90 9.05 25.37
C THR A 336 -26.42 7.61 25.63
N LEU A 337 -26.14 7.25 26.88
CA LEU A 337 -25.71 5.89 27.23
C LEU A 337 -26.84 4.86 27.12
N SER A 338 -28.07 5.24 27.47
CA SER A 338 -29.25 4.36 27.37
C SER A 338 -29.65 4.04 25.93
N ALA A 339 -29.33 4.92 24.97
CA ALA A 339 -29.56 4.66 23.55
C ALA A 339 -28.61 3.59 22.95
N THR A 340 -27.57 3.18 23.68
CA THR A 340 -26.55 2.24 23.21
C THR A 340 -26.60 0.94 24.03
N GLY A 341 -27.04 -0.15 23.40
CA GLY A 341 -27.48 -1.40 24.06
C GLY A 341 -26.50 -2.16 24.98
N GLY A 342 -25.26 -1.66 25.19
CA GLY A 342 -24.31 -2.21 26.17
C GLY A 342 -23.89 -1.24 27.28
N LEU A 343 -24.21 0.05 27.17
CA LEU A 343 -23.80 1.07 28.15
C LEU A 343 -24.91 1.44 29.14
N ALA A 344 -26.15 1.06 28.86
CA ALA A 344 -27.28 1.23 29.77
C ALA A 344 -27.08 0.53 31.12
N GLU A 345 -26.51 -0.69 31.10
CA GLU A 345 -26.20 -1.44 32.33
C GLU A 345 -25.10 -0.77 33.15
N ILE A 346 -24.10 -0.18 32.46
CA ILE A 346 -22.98 0.52 33.10
C ILE A 346 -23.47 1.83 33.74
N TRP A 347 -24.33 2.58 33.07
CA TRP A 347 -24.98 3.75 33.67
C TRP A 347 -25.83 3.36 34.89
N THR A 348 -26.56 2.25 34.80
CA THR A 348 -27.38 1.75 35.92
C THR A 348 -26.51 1.37 37.12
N ALA A 349 -25.32 0.79 36.87
CA ALA A 349 -24.39 0.37 37.91
C ALA A 349 -23.69 1.54 38.64
N TRP A 350 -23.35 2.61 37.92
CA TRP A 350 -22.45 3.66 38.46
C TRP A 350 -23.04 5.09 38.47
N GLY A 351 -24.05 5.36 37.63
CA GLY A 351 -24.64 6.70 37.51
C GLY A 351 -25.37 7.15 38.77
N LYS A 352 -25.94 6.21 39.53
CA LYS A 352 -26.65 6.48 40.79
C LYS A 352 -25.70 7.04 41.87
N ASP A 353 -24.49 6.51 41.95
CA ASP A 353 -23.50 6.91 42.95
C ASP A 353 -23.00 8.33 42.68
N ILE A 354 -22.86 8.69 41.40
CA ILE A 354 -22.55 10.06 40.98
C ILE A 354 -23.68 11.02 41.35
N ALA A 355 -24.94 10.67 41.06
CA ALA A 355 -26.09 11.51 41.41
C ALA A 355 -26.20 11.71 42.94
N SER A 356 -26.03 10.63 43.71
CA SER A 356 -26.06 10.63 45.18
C SER A 356 -25.04 11.59 45.77
N PHE A 357 -23.81 11.65 45.23
CA PHE A 357 -22.76 12.55 45.70
C PHE A 357 -23.12 14.05 45.57
N PHE A 358 -23.94 14.41 44.57
CA PHE A 358 -24.44 15.77 44.40
C PHE A 358 -25.79 16.02 45.10
N GLY A 359 -26.31 15.01 45.82
CA GLY A 359 -27.60 15.04 46.50
C GLY A 359 -28.75 15.24 45.52
N LEU A 360 -28.75 14.46 44.43
CA LEU A 360 -29.72 14.45 43.33
C LEU A 360 -30.56 13.18 43.26
#